data_AF-A0A811MI20-F1
#
_entry.id   AF-A0A811MI20-F1
#
_cell.length_a   1.000
_cell.length_b   1.000
_cell.length_c   1.000
_cell.angle_alpha   90.00
_cell.angle_beta   90.00
_cell.angle_gamma   90.00
#
_symmetry.space_group_name_H-M   'P 1'
#
loop_
_entity.id
_entity.type
_entity.pdbx_description
1 polymer ?
#
loop_
_entity_poly.entity_id
_entity_poly.type
_entity_poly.pdbx_seq_one_letter_code
_entity_poly.pdbx_strand_id
1 'polypeptide(L)'
;MAVTSTENFIAAFKKPLTMPVLSSPPRLRLTRAARARAGELDDSELVPKRSARLAAKSRHREPKPEAQARKVMMKRLGLKEVETELLDKASFEEFQTAVALPLSTSTREAMQVLFPGRNQRA
;
A
#
# COMPACT_ATOMS: atom_id res chain seq x y z
N MET A 1 -64.44 13.63 25.01
CA MET A 1 -63.23 12.84 24.79
C MET A 1 -62.65 12.51 26.16
N ALA A 2 -62.75 11.25 26.62
CA ALA A 2 -62.28 10.86 27.94
C ALA A 2 -60.75 10.82 27.94
N VAL A 3 -60.11 11.78 28.62
CA VAL A 3 -58.66 11.80 28.84
C VAL A 3 -58.32 10.55 29.66
N THR A 4 -57.49 9.69 29.11
CA THR A 4 -57.20 8.36 29.66
C THR A 4 -56.41 8.50 30.96
N SER A 5 -56.59 7.57 31.90
CA SER A 5 -55.88 7.56 33.20
C SER A 5 -54.35 7.70 33.05
N THR A 6 -53.81 7.21 31.93
CA THR A 6 -52.39 7.31 31.58
C THR A 6 -51.97 8.73 31.26
N GLU A 7 -52.79 9.52 30.57
CA GLU A 7 -52.48 10.91 30.22
C GLU A 7 -52.47 11.79 31.47
N ASN A 8 -53.40 11.56 32.40
CA ASN A 8 -53.43 12.26 33.70
C ASN A 8 -52.23 11.89 34.58
N PHE A 9 -51.85 10.61 34.60
CA PHE A 9 -50.64 10.15 35.28
C PHE A 9 -49.39 10.83 34.71
N ILE A 10 -49.24 10.87 33.38
CA ILE A 10 -48.12 11.55 32.71
C ILE A 10 -48.12 13.06 33.02
N ALA A 11 -49.29 13.70 33.02
CA ALA A 11 -49.42 15.13 33.32
C ALA A 11 -48.97 15.47 34.76
N ALA A 12 -49.23 14.59 35.73
CA ALA A 12 -48.79 14.78 37.12
C ALA A 12 -47.26 14.86 37.28
N PHE A 13 -46.49 14.21 36.40
CA PHE A 13 -45.03 14.25 36.42
C PHE A 13 -44.43 15.34 35.53
N LYS A 14 -45.19 15.87 34.57
CA LYS A 14 -44.75 16.98 33.70
C LYS A 14 -44.95 18.31 34.41
N LYS A 15 -44.07 18.65 35.36
CA LYS A 15 -44.00 20.03 35.89
C LYS A 15 -43.52 20.95 34.77
N PRO A 16 -44.28 22.01 34.38
CA PRO A 16 -43.78 22.97 33.41
C PRO A 16 -42.58 23.70 34.00
N LEU A 17 -41.45 23.68 33.30
CA LEU A 17 -40.27 24.44 33.69
C LEU A 17 -40.60 25.93 33.55
N THR A 18 -40.54 26.69 34.65
CA THR A 18 -40.81 28.14 34.67
C THR A 18 -39.72 28.94 33.95
N MET A 19 -38.50 28.41 33.90
CA MET A 19 -37.39 28.95 33.13
C MET A 19 -36.71 27.85 32.32
N PRO A 20 -36.27 28.16 31.08
CA PRO A 20 -35.50 27.22 30.30
C PRO A 20 -34.16 26.96 31.01
N VAL A 21 -33.82 25.68 31.18
CA VAL A 21 -32.57 25.25 31.83
C VAL A 21 -31.34 25.72 31.03
N LEU A 22 -31.50 25.86 29.72
CA LEU A 22 -30.48 26.40 28.81
C LEU A 22 -31.04 27.65 28.14
N SER A 23 -30.25 28.71 28.11
CA SER A 23 -30.63 29.97 27.44
C SER A 23 -30.76 29.84 25.92
N SER A 24 -30.11 28.85 25.33
CA SER A 24 -30.22 28.52 23.91
C SER A 24 -30.19 27.00 23.69
N PRO A 25 -30.79 26.51 22.60
CA PRO A 25 -30.68 25.11 22.23
C PRO A 25 -29.20 24.69 22.07
N PRO A 26 -28.84 23.45 22.44
CA PRO A 26 -27.48 22.97 22.23
C PRO A 26 -27.13 23.04 20.74
N ARG A 27 -25.93 23.56 20.44
CA ARG A 27 -25.46 23.69 19.05
C ARG A 27 -25.40 22.31 18.40
N LEU A 28 -26.10 22.15 17.27
CA LEU A 28 -26.01 20.96 16.46
C LEU A 28 -24.58 20.76 15.94
N ARG A 29 -24.05 19.55 16.13
CA ARG A 29 -22.75 19.19 15.58
C ARG A 29 -22.88 19.05 14.06
N LEU A 30 -22.37 20.03 13.33
CA LEU A 30 -22.26 19.95 11.87
C LEU A 30 -21.11 19.02 11.47
N THR A 31 -21.34 18.18 10.47
CA THR A 31 -20.27 17.38 9.88
C THR A 31 -19.31 18.28 9.10
N ARG A 32 -18.05 17.87 8.97
CA ARG A 32 -17.04 18.61 8.19
C ARG A 32 -17.49 18.87 6.76
N ALA A 33 -18.19 17.92 6.14
CA ALA A 33 -18.74 18.08 4.80
C ALA A 33 -19.83 19.15 4.74
N ALA A 34 -20.70 19.23 5.74
CA ALA A 34 -21.71 20.28 5.82
C ALA A 34 -21.07 21.67 5.98
N ARG A 35 -20.03 21.79 6.82
CA ARG A 35 -19.29 23.04 7.00
C ARG A 35 -18.52 23.48 5.75
N ALA A 36 -17.89 22.52 5.05
CA ALA A 36 -17.24 22.78 3.76
C ALA A 36 -18.24 23.30 2.71
N ARG A 37 -19.44 22.71 2.62
CA ARG A 37 -20.49 23.18 1.70
C ARG A 37 -21.04 24.55 2.08
N ALA A 38 -21.05 24.88 3.36
CA ALA A 38 -21.47 26.19 3.86
C ALA A 38 -20.39 27.28 3.72
N GLY A 39 -19.21 26.96 3.18
CA GLY A 39 -18.09 27.90 3.07
C GLY A 39 -17.49 28.31 4.43
N GLU A 40 -17.76 27.54 5.48
CA GLU A 40 -17.29 27.83 6.86
C GLU A 40 -15.87 27.29 7.12
N LEU A 41 -15.30 26.51 6.18
CA LEU A 41 -13.96 25.95 6.28
C LEU A 41 -13.06 26.51 5.17
N ASP A 42 -11.90 27.02 5.56
CA ASP A 42 -10.85 27.41 4.61
C ASP A 42 -10.28 26.19 3.88
N ASP A 43 -9.77 26.38 2.66
CA ASP A 43 -9.18 25.32 1.84
C ASP A 43 -8.03 24.57 2.55
N SER A 44 -7.30 25.26 3.43
CA SER A 44 -6.24 24.66 4.27
C SER A 44 -6.81 23.64 5.28
N GLU A 45 -8.04 23.84 5.74
CA GLU A 45 -8.78 22.94 6.59
C GLU A 45 -9.54 21.87 5.81
N LEU A 46 -9.60 21.94 4.48
CA LEU A 46 -10.19 20.88 3.65
C LEU A 46 -9.17 19.76 3.37
N VAL A 47 -7.88 20.08 3.36
CA VAL A 47 -6.82 19.10 3.17
C VAL A 47 -6.85 18.08 4.32
N PRO A 48 -7.03 16.77 4.05
CA PRO A 48 -6.91 15.76 5.08
C PRO A 48 -5.50 15.80 5.67
N LYS A 49 -5.33 16.13 6.96
CA LYS A 49 -4.00 16.12 7.63
C LYS A 49 -3.20 14.82 7.43
N ARG A 50 -3.88 13.71 7.11
CA ARG A 50 -3.26 12.42 6.78
C ARG A 50 -2.59 12.39 5.40
N SER A 51 -3.07 13.14 4.40
CA SER A 51 -2.44 13.17 3.07
C SER A 51 -1.06 13.82 3.14
N ALA A 52 -0.87 14.86 3.95
CA ALA A 52 0.45 15.45 4.20
C ALA A 52 1.43 14.46 4.83
N ARG A 53 0.99 13.70 5.83
CA ARG A 53 1.82 12.64 6.45
C ARG A 53 2.11 11.49 5.47
N LEU A 54 1.15 11.12 4.62
CA LEU A 54 1.34 10.10 3.59
C LEU A 54 2.30 10.58 2.48
N ALA A 55 2.19 11.83 2.05
CA ALA A 55 3.10 12.44 1.07
C ALA A 55 4.53 12.56 1.63
N ALA A 56 4.68 12.93 2.91
CA ALA A 56 5.98 12.93 3.57
C ALA A 56 6.60 11.52 3.63
N LYS A 57 5.78 10.48 3.82
CA LYS A 57 6.23 9.07 3.79
C LYS A 57 6.57 8.59 2.38
N SER A 58 5.87 9.05 1.34
CA SER A 58 6.14 8.61 -0.04
C SER A 58 7.49 9.13 -0.55
N ARG A 59 7.95 10.31 -0.09
CA ARG A 59 9.27 10.87 -0.44
C ARG A 59 10.45 9.97 -0.08
N HIS A 60 10.29 9.11 0.92
CA HIS A 60 11.33 8.20 1.40
C HIS A 60 11.18 6.79 0.83
N ARG A 61 10.20 6.57 -0.06
CA ARG A 61 10.04 5.29 -0.72
C ARG A 61 11.11 5.18 -1.80
N GLU A 62 11.92 4.14 -1.73
CA GLU A 62 12.89 3.90 -2.80
C GLU A 62 12.19 3.74 -4.15
N PRO A 63 12.72 4.36 -5.22
CA PRO A 63 12.07 4.39 -6.53
C PRO A 63 11.94 2.99 -7.16
N LYS A 64 12.73 2.02 -6.71
CA LYS A 64 12.75 0.64 -7.19
C LYS A 64 12.80 -0.35 -6.00
N PRO A 65 11.67 -0.61 -5.34
CA PRO A 65 11.63 -1.47 -4.15
C PRO A 65 12.11 -2.91 -4.44
N GLU A 66 11.95 -3.37 -5.68
CA GLU A 66 12.46 -4.67 -6.11
C GLU A 66 14.00 -4.71 -6.16
N ALA A 67 14.63 -3.63 -6.65
CA ALA A 67 16.08 -3.51 -6.62
C ALA A 67 16.61 -3.45 -5.18
N GLN A 68 15.88 -2.76 -4.28
CA GLN A 68 16.17 -2.75 -2.84
C GLN A 68 16.11 -4.15 -2.24
N ALA A 69 15.04 -4.90 -2.53
CA ALA A 69 14.85 -6.25 -2.01
C ALA A 69 15.96 -7.20 -2.48
N ARG A 70 16.34 -7.12 -3.77
CA ARG A 70 17.48 -7.87 -4.32
C ARG A 70 18.79 -7.49 -3.62
N LYS A 71 19.03 -6.20 -3.43
CA LYS A 71 20.21 -5.66 -2.73
C LYS A 71 20.31 -6.20 -1.29
N VAL A 72 19.21 -6.14 -0.54
CA VAL A 72 19.13 -6.68 0.83
C VAL A 72 19.34 -8.19 0.85
N MET A 73 18.75 -8.94 -0.09
CA MET A 73 18.99 -10.38 -0.20
C MET A 73 20.46 -10.71 -0.47
N MET A 74 21.11 -10.02 -1.41
CA MET A 74 22.53 -10.22 -1.70
C MET A 74 23.40 -10.01 -0.46
N LYS A 75 23.16 -8.91 0.28
CA LYS A 75 23.86 -8.65 1.56
C LYS A 75 23.64 -9.75 2.59
N ARG A 76 22.41 -10.24 2.75
CA ARG A 76 22.08 -11.32 3.70
C ARG A 76 22.73 -12.66 3.33
N LEU A 77 22.95 -12.90 2.04
CA LEU A 77 23.63 -14.10 1.54
C LEU A 77 25.16 -13.98 1.59
N GLY A 78 25.72 -12.89 2.13
CA GLY A 78 27.16 -12.66 2.18
C GLY A 78 27.79 -12.36 0.81
N LEU A 79 26.97 -12.18 -0.23
CA LEU A 79 27.41 -11.70 -1.53
C LEU A 79 27.69 -10.22 -1.36
N LYS A 80 28.97 -9.86 -1.22
CA LYS A 80 29.37 -8.45 -1.17
C LYS A 80 28.78 -7.76 -2.40
N GLU A 81 28.28 -6.53 -2.19
CA GLU A 81 28.21 -5.55 -3.25
C GLU A 81 29.64 -5.34 -3.75
N VAL A 82 30.05 -6.22 -4.66
CA VAL A 82 31.06 -5.86 -5.63
C VAL A 82 30.38 -4.70 -6.33
N GLU A 83 30.84 -3.47 -6.04
CA GLU A 83 30.71 -2.38 -6.99
C GLU A 83 30.92 -3.04 -8.33
N THR A 84 29.92 -3.00 -9.21
CA THR A 84 30.04 -3.56 -10.54
C THR A 84 31.20 -2.81 -11.18
N GLU A 85 32.42 -3.26 -10.91
CA GLU A 85 33.59 -2.96 -11.69
C GLU A 85 33.12 -3.28 -13.09
N LEU A 86 33.15 -2.25 -13.91
CA LEU A 86 32.59 -2.25 -15.23
C LEU A 86 33.19 -3.47 -15.93
N LEU A 87 32.38 -4.52 -16.05
CA LEU A 87 32.85 -5.84 -16.49
C LEU A 87 33.64 -5.61 -17.77
N ASP A 88 34.91 -6.04 -17.76
CA ASP A 88 35.77 -5.84 -18.90
C ASP A 88 35.08 -6.42 -20.12
N LYS A 89 34.91 -5.58 -21.16
CA LYS A 89 34.24 -5.98 -22.40
C LYS A 89 34.92 -7.22 -22.99
N ALA A 90 36.24 -7.36 -22.79
CA ALA A 90 36.98 -8.53 -23.21
C ALA A 90 36.49 -9.82 -22.53
N SER A 91 36.24 -9.79 -21.22
CA SER A 91 35.75 -10.95 -20.47
C SER A 91 34.33 -11.37 -20.89
N PHE A 92 33.48 -10.41 -21.24
CA PHE A 92 32.13 -10.73 -21.73
C PHE A 92 32.16 -11.38 -23.12
N GLU A 93 32.99 -10.88 -24.03
CA GLU A 93 33.18 -11.50 -25.35
C GLU A 93 33.82 -12.89 -25.27
N GLU A 94 34.75 -13.11 -24.34
CA GLU A 94 35.33 -14.43 -24.05
C GLU A 94 34.26 -15.40 -23.54
N PHE A 95 33.38 -14.95 -22.64
CA PHE A 95 32.26 -15.78 -22.19
C PHE A 95 31.29 -16.12 -23.33
N GLN A 96 30.94 -15.14 -24.16
CA GLN A 96 30.07 -15.37 -25.31
C GLN A 96 30.70 -16.37 -26.28
N THR A 97 31.99 -16.25 -26.57
CA THR A 97 32.69 -17.21 -27.44
C THR A 97 32.78 -18.60 -26.80
N ALA A 98 33.05 -18.70 -25.50
CA ALA A 98 33.09 -19.98 -24.78
C ALA A 98 31.73 -20.69 -24.73
N VAL A 99 30.63 -19.95 -24.60
CA VAL A 99 29.27 -20.51 -24.49
C VAL A 99 28.59 -20.69 -25.85
N ALA A 100 28.91 -19.85 -26.84
CA ALA A 100 28.44 -19.99 -28.20
C ALA A 100 29.18 -21.09 -28.98
N LEU A 101 30.34 -21.54 -28.49
CA LEU A 101 31.03 -22.70 -29.04
C LEU A 101 30.08 -23.91 -29.00
N PRO A 102 29.80 -24.53 -30.16
CA PRO A 102 28.97 -25.72 -30.18
C PRO A 102 29.63 -26.80 -29.32
N LEU A 103 28.79 -27.47 -28.53
CA LEU A 103 29.23 -28.61 -27.71
C LEU A 103 30.00 -29.60 -28.58
N SER A 104 31.05 -30.20 -28.00
CA SER A 104 31.76 -31.28 -28.69
C SER A 104 30.80 -32.40 -29.08
N THR A 105 31.11 -33.10 -30.16
CA THR A 105 30.29 -34.22 -30.66
C THR A 105 30.04 -35.25 -29.56
N SER A 106 31.08 -35.61 -28.81
CA SER A 106 31.00 -36.52 -27.65
C SER A 106 30.06 -36.00 -26.55
N THR A 107 30.15 -34.73 -26.15
CA THR A 107 29.27 -34.16 -25.12
C THR A 107 27.82 -34.10 -25.62
N ARG A 108 27.60 -33.80 -26.90
CA ARG A 108 26.26 -33.76 -27.50
C ARG A 108 25.63 -35.16 -27.59
N GLU A 109 26.40 -36.17 -27.99
CA GLU A 109 25.96 -37.57 -28.01
C GLU A 109 25.63 -38.07 -26.60
N ALA A 110 26.49 -37.78 -25.62
CA ALA A 110 26.23 -38.09 -24.22
C ALA A 110 24.95 -37.43 -23.70
N MET A 111 24.70 -36.16 -24.04
CA MET A 111 23.44 -35.48 -23.69
C MET A 111 22.21 -36.15 -24.32
N GLN A 112 22.31 -36.68 -25.55
CA GLN A 112 21.20 -37.39 -26.19
C GLN A 112 20.89 -38.73 -25.52
N VAL A 113 21.91 -39.44 -25.03
CA VAL A 113 21.76 -40.71 -24.28
C VAL A 113 21.21 -40.46 -22.88
N LEU A 114 21.73 -39.44 -22.18
CA LEU A 114 21.33 -39.12 -20.80
C LEU A 114 19.95 -38.46 -20.72
N PHE A 115 19.59 -37.66 -21.72
CA PHE A 115 18.34 -36.92 -21.77
C PHE A 115 17.57 -37.25 -23.06
N PRO A 116 17.06 -38.48 -23.22
CA PRO A 116 16.23 -38.83 -24.35
C PRO A 116 15.00 -37.92 -24.36
N GLY A 117 14.85 -37.16 -25.44
CA GLY A 117 13.76 -36.20 -25.59
C GLY A 117 12.39 -36.88 -25.43
N ARG A 118 11.38 -36.09 -25.06
CA ARG A 118 9.99 -36.56 -24.82
C ARG A 118 9.40 -37.36 -25.99
N ASN A 119 9.95 -37.21 -27.20
CA ASN A 119 9.50 -37.84 -28.44
C ASN A 119 10.04 -39.26 -28.66
N GLN A 120 10.85 -39.82 -27.75
CA GLN A 120 11.33 -41.21 -27.84
C GLN A 120 10.45 -42.23 -27.07
N ARG A 121 9.32 -41.79 -26.51
CA ARG A 121 8.31 -42.70 -25.96
C ARG A 121 7.36 -43.11 -27.09
N ALA A 122 7.81 -44.06 -27.91
CA ALA A 122 6.95 -44.86 -28.78
C ALA A 122 6.70 -46.21 -28.10
#